data_AF-A0A2T7UW28-F1
#
_entry.id   AF-A0A2T7UW28-F1
#
_cell.length_a   1.000
_cell.length_b   1.000
_cell.length_c   1.000
_cell.angle_alpha   90.00
_cell.angle_beta   90.00
_cell.angle_gamma   90.00
#
_symmetry.space_group_name_H-M   'P 1'
#
loop_
_entity.id
_entity.type
_entity.pdbx_description
1 polymer ?
#
loop_
_entity_poly.entity_id
_entity_poly.type
_entity_poly.pdbx_seq_one_letter_code
_entity_poly.pdbx_strand_id
1 'polypeptide(L)'
;MTTFGFLARCSAAILPVALGSGASVFALAAGADTMAPWYMPAATRAAQFADFREDYRRTVVEFQPFRAELSGLGADGTALRLTSLNPYVNAWFVLETGEGRNQRFWHLENAAPELFTVSLGDHGRALTVASEAGTVTCTPWEGELEEARRANLPYSPICEGRMFLRNQGSGSRTTREAVTEFLRGYVPFGESLINLIKDTLYEDAYLTSAQTMDESEAGSTVELLGHADLRRNPVMRSNLRVDLVGAESTQMEAGAWYAVQNAPGIYASVVQPGMVSQEVMSVPGANGLDGVENGSDVHMWAFDMSRFDLRYEIGTSHPQVDWSPRPSGGGRDYSLPGPDGFGTVEPLQMTGMMNPVFMDRLAGIFAGGFKRDHGAWRLTDFAYTNHGHHYGFVVNGVVLSRLQPGLATIYVLQDGTVHMDLWSDQLDQLLPYIRFARQNGTPLVEPNADGVGVPGSQVRSWMGGNWSGSAEAQLRTLRSGVCMRTIEGRQFLIYAVFMSVTPSGMSRVFQAYHCDMAMLLDMNSLDLTYSAIYPREPGSPDFSIVHLDRRMAESDSRHRDGSPMGRFIEFSDNRDFFYLLRR
;
A
#
# COMPACT_ATOMS: atom_id res chain seq x y z
N MET A 1 -26.93 -60.52 -9.46
CA MET A 1 -26.78 -61.73 -8.64
C MET A 1 -25.65 -61.47 -7.66
N THR A 2 -25.95 -61.60 -6.35
CA THR A 2 -25.05 -61.59 -5.13
C THR A 2 -24.21 -60.33 -4.92
N THR A 3 -24.47 -59.35 -4.02
CA THR A 3 -24.83 -59.29 -2.58
C THR A 3 -23.91 -60.01 -1.60
N PHE A 4 -23.33 -59.24 -0.64
CA PHE A 4 -23.21 -59.41 0.83
C PHE A 4 -22.07 -58.47 1.32
N GLY A 5 -22.18 -57.58 2.31
CA GLY A 5 -23.12 -57.42 3.41
C GLY A 5 -22.44 -57.79 4.74
N PHE A 6 -22.11 -56.81 5.57
CA PHE A 6 -21.88 -57.03 7.01
C PHE A 6 -22.50 -55.90 7.83
N LEU A 7 -23.44 -56.29 8.69
CA LEU A 7 -24.18 -55.48 9.65
C LEU A 7 -24.08 -56.15 11.02
N ALA A 8 -24.19 -55.31 12.04
CA ALA A 8 -24.67 -55.56 13.40
C ALA A 8 -23.68 -56.11 14.46
N ARG A 9 -23.59 -55.35 15.57
CA ARG A 9 -24.27 -55.74 16.81
C ARG A 9 -24.52 -54.55 17.75
N CYS A 10 -25.78 -54.43 18.15
CA CYS A 10 -26.30 -53.59 19.24
C CYS A 10 -25.91 -54.15 20.62
N SER A 11 -25.89 -53.28 21.64
CA SER A 11 -26.53 -53.56 22.93
C SER A 11 -26.84 -52.25 23.65
N ALA A 12 -28.11 -52.10 24.02
CA ALA A 12 -28.64 -51.04 24.87
C ALA A 12 -28.67 -51.51 26.33
N ALA A 13 -28.51 -50.58 27.28
CA ALA A 13 -28.94 -50.77 28.66
C ALA A 13 -29.45 -49.44 29.24
N ILE A 14 -30.46 -49.58 30.09
CA ILE A 14 -31.49 -48.61 30.50
C ILE A 14 -31.05 -47.76 31.71
N LEU A 15 -31.64 -46.56 31.80
CA LEU A 15 -31.59 -45.59 32.92
C LEU A 15 -31.98 -46.16 34.30
N PRO A 16 -31.64 -45.42 35.38
CA PRO A 16 -32.74 -44.80 36.12
C PRO A 16 -32.53 -43.31 36.44
N VAL A 17 -33.69 -42.64 36.52
CA VAL A 17 -33.91 -41.24 36.91
C VAL A 17 -33.65 -41.05 38.41
N ALA A 18 -32.96 -39.98 38.78
CA ALA A 18 -33.03 -39.38 40.11
C ALA A 18 -33.21 -37.86 39.98
N LEU A 19 -34.38 -37.39 40.41
CA LEU A 19 -34.72 -35.98 40.60
C LEU A 19 -33.95 -35.44 41.81
N GLY A 20 -33.20 -34.36 41.61
CA GLY A 20 -32.53 -33.62 42.67
C GLY A 20 -32.51 -32.13 42.34
N SER A 21 -33.40 -31.39 42.98
CA SER A 21 -33.53 -29.94 42.94
C SER A 21 -32.24 -29.28 43.45
N GLY A 22 -31.63 -28.43 42.63
CA GLY A 22 -30.47 -27.65 43.02
C GLY A 22 -30.27 -26.50 42.04
N ALA A 23 -30.85 -25.35 42.36
CA ALA A 23 -30.57 -24.09 41.68
C ALA A 23 -29.06 -23.87 41.62
N SER A 24 -28.48 -24.10 40.45
CA SER A 24 -27.07 -23.84 40.19
C SER A 24 -27.05 -22.66 39.24
N VAL A 25 -26.67 -21.53 39.80
CA VAL A 25 -26.33 -20.28 39.13
C VAL A 25 -25.49 -20.62 37.89
N PHE A 26 -26.06 -20.39 36.69
CA PHE A 26 -25.24 -20.25 35.50
C PHE A 26 -24.40 -18.98 35.71
N ALA A 27 -23.19 -19.16 36.23
CA ALA A 27 -22.15 -18.17 36.06
C ALA A 27 -21.88 -18.09 34.55
N LEU A 28 -22.42 -17.04 33.93
CA LEU A 28 -21.95 -16.56 32.64
C LEU A 28 -20.45 -16.31 32.82
N ALA A 29 -19.63 -17.20 32.25
CA ALA A 29 -18.23 -16.86 32.01
C ALA A 29 -18.26 -15.63 31.09
N ALA A 30 -17.86 -14.48 31.62
CA ALA A 30 -17.62 -13.28 30.85
C ALA A 30 -16.57 -13.63 29.80
N GLY A 31 -17.02 -13.75 28.54
CA GLY A 31 -16.10 -13.81 27.42
C GLY A 31 -15.40 -12.47 27.33
N ALA A 32 -14.07 -12.47 27.29
CA ALA A 32 -13.32 -11.29 26.93
C ALA A 32 -13.84 -10.78 25.57
N ASP A 33 -14.23 -9.51 25.51
CA ASP A 33 -14.70 -8.81 24.29
C ASP A 33 -13.51 -8.63 23.34
N THR A 34 -13.11 -9.69 22.64
CA THR A 34 -12.09 -9.59 21.59
C THR A 34 -12.72 -9.12 20.28
N MET A 35 -12.03 -8.22 19.55
CA MET A 35 -12.43 -7.83 18.19
C MET A 35 -12.13 -8.92 17.15
N ALA A 36 -12.02 -10.19 17.53
CA ALA A 36 -11.68 -11.21 16.54
C ALA A 36 -12.78 -11.22 15.46
N PRO A 37 -12.43 -11.25 14.16
CA PRO A 37 -13.35 -11.04 13.03
C PRO A 37 -14.56 -12.02 12.99
N TRP A 38 -14.55 -13.04 13.84
CA TRP A 38 -15.55 -14.10 13.96
C TRP A 38 -16.63 -13.84 15.02
N TYR A 39 -16.53 -12.77 15.82
CA TYR A 39 -17.52 -12.47 16.85
C TYR A 39 -18.80 -11.81 16.30
N MET A 40 -18.73 -11.17 15.12
CA MET A 40 -19.95 -10.74 14.43
C MET A 40 -20.65 -11.93 13.74
N PRO A 41 -21.97 -12.10 13.92
CA PRO A 41 -22.72 -13.14 13.22
C PRO A 41 -22.51 -13.08 11.71
N ALA A 42 -22.38 -14.24 11.06
CA ALA A 42 -22.14 -14.33 9.62
C ALA A 42 -23.20 -13.58 8.79
N ALA A 43 -24.46 -13.58 9.24
CA ALA A 43 -25.55 -12.83 8.61
C ALA A 43 -25.33 -11.31 8.66
N THR A 44 -24.81 -10.78 9.77
CA THR A 44 -24.47 -9.36 9.91
C THR A 44 -23.35 -8.97 8.95
N ARG A 45 -22.30 -9.79 8.86
CA ARG A 45 -21.19 -9.55 7.91
C ARG A 45 -21.67 -9.58 6.45
N ALA A 46 -22.54 -10.54 6.12
CA ALA A 46 -23.13 -10.62 4.79
C ALA A 46 -24.00 -9.39 4.46
N ALA A 47 -24.79 -8.91 5.43
CA ALA A 47 -25.60 -7.70 5.27
C ALA A 47 -24.74 -6.44 5.10
N GLN A 48 -23.67 -6.29 5.90
CA GLN A 48 -22.71 -5.18 5.75
C GLN A 48 -22.01 -5.20 4.39
N PHE A 49 -21.62 -6.38 3.90
CA PHE A 49 -20.99 -6.51 2.59
C PHE A 49 -21.98 -6.27 1.43
N ALA A 50 -23.27 -6.60 1.61
CA ALA A 50 -24.31 -6.23 0.65
C ALA A 50 -24.53 -4.71 0.64
N ASP A 51 -24.63 -4.08 1.82
CA ASP A 51 -24.79 -2.64 1.99
C ASP A 51 -23.62 -1.84 1.38
N PHE A 52 -22.39 -2.35 1.47
CA PHE A 52 -21.21 -1.77 0.81
C PHE A 52 -21.38 -1.58 -0.71
N ARG A 53 -22.18 -2.43 -1.37
CA ARG A 53 -22.43 -2.35 -2.82
C ARG A 53 -23.49 -1.32 -3.20
N GLU A 54 -24.29 -0.87 -2.23
CA GLU A 54 -25.35 0.10 -2.46
C GLU A 54 -24.81 1.53 -2.56
N ASP A 55 -25.49 2.38 -3.31
CA ASP A 55 -25.10 3.76 -3.59
C ASP A 55 -26.02 4.75 -2.87
N TYR A 56 -25.61 5.16 -1.67
CA TYR A 56 -26.31 6.19 -0.90
C TYR A 56 -25.33 6.99 -0.04
N ARG A 57 -25.81 8.11 0.53
CA ARG A 57 -24.99 8.98 1.36
C ARG A 57 -24.63 8.30 2.69
N ARG A 58 -23.34 8.26 3.01
CA ARG A 58 -22.78 7.70 4.25
C ARG A 58 -21.43 8.34 4.57
N THR A 59 -20.91 8.09 5.77
CA THR A 59 -19.53 8.43 6.14
C THR A 59 -18.55 7.38 5.66
N VAL A 60 -17.25 7.69 5.64
CA VAL A 60 -16.21 6.70 5.31
C VAL A 60 -16.19 5.53 6.30
N VAL A 61 -16.60 5.74 7.55
CA VAL A 61 -16.67 4.68 8.57
C VAL A 61 -17.85 3.75 8.29
N GLU A 62 -19.05 4.29 8.04
CA GLU A 62 -20.24 3.50 7.67
C GLU A 62 -20.06 2.72 6.37
N PHE A 63 -19.24 3.25 5.46
CA PHE A 63 -18.88 2.59 4.20
C PHE A 63 -18.04 1.32 4.39
N GLN A 64 -17.34 1.15 5.51
CA GLN A 64 -16.42 0.02 5.67
C GLN A 64 -17.17 -1.32 5.79
N PRO A 65 -16.95 -2.28 4.87
CA PRO A 65 -17.71 -3.53 4.80
C PRO A 65 -17.40 -4.51 5.93
N PHE A 66 -16.27 -4.36 6.61
CA PHE A 66 -15.77 -5.33 7.60
C PHE A 66 -15.69 -4.74 9.02
N ARG A 67 -16.18 -3.52 9.22
CA ARG A 67 -16.02 -2.82 10.51
C ARG A 67 -16.67 -3.58 11.66
N ALA A 68 -16.02 -3.54 12.82
CA ALA A 68 -16.54 -4.07 14.07
C ALA A 68 -16.50 -2.98 15.15
N GLU A 69 -17.49 -2.97 16.04
CA GLU A 69 -17.63 -1.97 17.09
C GLU A 69 -17.59 -2.64 18.46
N LEU A 70 -16.83 -2.06 19.39
CA LEU A 70 -16.90 -2.34 20.81
C LEU A 70 -17.37 -1.08 21.55
N SER A 71 -18.22 -1.26 22.56
CA SER A 71 -18.70 -0.17 23.41
C SER A 71 -18.12 -0.27 24.82
N GLY A 72 -17.96 0.88 25.47
CA GLY A 72 -17.35 0.98 26.79
C GLY A 72 -17.75 2.25 27.52
N LEU A 73 -17.23 2.39 28.74
CA LEU A 73 -17.45 3.54 29.60
C LEU A 73 -16.15 3.94 30.28
N GLY A 74 -15.75 5.21 30.14
CA GLY A 74 -14.65 5.80 30.88
C GLY A 74 -14.94 5.86 32.38
N ALA A 75 -13.90 6.10 33.19
CA ALA A 75 -14.02 6.15 34.64
C ALA A 75 -14.97 7.26 35.14
N ASP A 76 -15.09 8.34 34.38
CA ASP A 76 -16.00 9.47 34.62
C ASP A 76 -17.42 9.27 34.07
N GLY A 77 -17.70 8.09 33.49
CA GLY A 77 -18.97 7.78 32.83
C GLY A 77 -19.05 8.22 31.37
N THR A 78 -17.96 8.72 30.78
CA THR A 78 -17.91 9.07 29.35
C THR A 78 -18.16 7.82 28.49
N ALA A 79 -19.15 7.88 27.60
CA ALA A 79 -19.40 6.81 26.63
C ALA A 79 -18.21 6.64 25.68
N LEU A 80 -17.81 5.40 25.44
CA LEU A 80 -16.73 5.03 24.53
C LEU A 80 -17.28 4.10 23.46
N ARG A 81 -16.89 4.33 22.20
CA ARG A 81 -17.09 3.38 21.11
C ARG A 81 -15.82 3.26 20.30
N LEU A 82 -15.26 2.05 20.26
CA LEU A 82 -14.07 1.73 19.48
C LEU A 82 -14.49 0.93 18.25
N THR A 83 -14.32 1.52 17.08
CA THR A 83 -14.63 0.91 15.79
C THR A 83 -13.34 0.47 15.11
N SER A 84 -13.10 -0.83 14.96
CA SER A 84 -12.11 -1.33 14.01
C SER A 84 -12.66 -1.20 12.60
N LEU A 85 -11.89 -0.60 11.69
CA LEU A 85 -12.33 -0.42 10.30
C LEU A 85 -12.19 -1.71 9.47
N ASN A 86 -11.25 -2.58 9.85
CA ASN A 86 -11.13 -3.94 9.33
C ASN A 86 -10.40 -4.82 10.37
N PRO A 87 -11.11 -5.66 11.14
CA PRO A 87 -10.51 -6.52 12.17
C PRO A 87 -9.58 -7.62 11.63
N TYR A 88 -9.67 -7.98 10.34
CA TYR A 88 -8.72 -8.94 9.74
C TYR A 88 -7.32 -8.32 9.59
N VAL A 89 -7.27 -7.02 9.29
CA VAL A 89 -6.01 -6.28 9.12
C VAL A 89 -5.56 -5.61 10.42
N ASN A 90 -6.50 -5.28 11.32
CA ASN A 90 -6.21 -4.86 12.70
C ASN A 90 -5.28 -3.63 12.79
N ALA A 91 -5.39 -2.72 11.81
CA ALA A 91 -4.49 -1.58 11.67
C ALA A 91 -5.13 -0.25 12.08
N TRP A 92 -6.31 0.09 11.57
CA TRP A 92 -6.95 1.39 11.83
C TRP A 92 -8.24 1.26 12.63
N PHE A 93 -8.38 2.19 13.57
CA PHE A 93 -9.52 2.28 14.48
C PHE A 93 -10.02 3.72 14.58
N VAL A 94 -11.32 3.87 14.79
CA VAL A 94 -11.92 5.14 15.22
C VAL A 94 -12.42 4.98 16.64
N LEU A 95 -11.85 5.75 17.56
CA LEU A 95 -12.37 5.86 18.91
C LEU A 95 -13.29 7.08 18.99
N GLU A 96 -14.50 6.85 19.46
CA GLU A 96 -15.47 7.88 19.79
C GLU A 96 -15.55 8.03 21.31
N THR A 97 -15.54 9.28 21.77
CA THR A 97 -15.67 9.62 23.19
C THR A 97 -16.81 10.62 23.39
N GLY A 98 -17.68 10.37 24.36
CA GLY A 98 -18.83 11.21 24.68
C GLY A 98 -20.02 10.98 23.74
N GLU A 99 -21.09 11.76 23.92
CA GLU A 99 -22.33 11.62 23.14
C GLU A 99 -22.87 12.98 22.67
N GLY A 100 -23.69 12.95 21.62
CA GLY A 100 -24.38 14.11 21.08
C GLY A 100 -23.41 15.24 20.71
N ARG A 101 -23.58 16.41 21.33
CA ARG A 101 -22.74 17.59 21.03
C ARG A 101 -21.32 17.52 21.58
N ASN A 102 -21.07 16.62 22.53
CA ASN A 102 -19.74 16.44 23.15
C ASN A 102 -18.96 15.28 22.52
N GLN A 103 -19.53 14.61 21.51
CA GLN A 103 -18.89 13.51 20.81
C GLN A 103 -17.62 13.99 20.11
N ARG A 104 -16.52 13.24 20.27
CA ARG A 104 -15.24 13.47 19.61
C ARG A 104 -14.77 12.20 18.94
N PHE A 105 -14.03 12.35 17.84
CA PHE A 105 -13.50 11.25 17.05
C PHE A 105 -11.98 11.28 17.03
N TRP A 106 -11.37 10.12 17.21
CA TRP A 106 -9.92 9.92 17.27
C TRP A 106 -9.53 8.81 16.30
N HIS A 107 -8.67 9.12 15.33
CA HIS A 107 -8.15 8.13 14.39
C HIS A 107 -6.92 7.47 15.01
N LEU A 108 -7.06 6.21 15.41
CA LEU A 108 -5.98 5.45 16.04
C LEU A 108 -5.39 4.46 15.04
N GLU A 109 -4.07 4.30 15.07
CA GLU A 109 -3.35 3.28 14.34
C GLU A 109 -2.61 2.35 15.29
N ASN A 110 -2.73 1.06 15.03
CA ASN A 110 -1.92 0.04 15.68
C ASN A 110 -0.48 0.10 15.16
N ALA A 111 0.49 0.26 16.06
CA ALA A 111 1.89 0.39 15.70
C ALA A 111 2.48 -0.87 15.05
N ALA A 112 1.93 -2.04 15.36
CA ALA A 112 2.36 -3.33 14.81
C ALA A 112 1.16 -4.28 14.62
N PRO A 113 0.37 -4.10 13.54
CA PRO A 113 -0.87 -4.85 13.30
C PRO A 113 -0.70 -6.36 13.23
N GLU A 114 0.50 -6.82 12.87
CA GLU A 114 0.83 -8.25 12.78
C GLU A 114 1.02 -8.92 14.15
N LEU A 115 1.14 -8.13 15.22
CA LEU A 115 1.63 -8.59 16.52
C LEU A 115 0.77 -8.16 17.69
N PHE A 116 0.21 -6.96 17.60
CA PHE A 116 -0.61 -6.38 18.64
C PHE A 116 -2.07 -6.56 18.29
N THR A 117 -2.84 -7.25 19.12
CA THR A 117 -4.31 -7.27 19.00
C THR A 117 -4.89 -6.16 19.86
N VAL A 118 -5.75 -5.33 19.26
CA VAL A 118 -6.36 -4.19 19.95
C VAL A 118 -7.82 -4.48 20.26
N SER A 119 -8.23 -4.26 21.51
CA SER A 119 -9.62 -4.38 21.96
C SER A 119 -9.95 -3.36 23.05
N LEU A 120 -11.19 -3.35 23.52
CA LEU A 120 -11.51 -2.78 24.83
C LEU A 120 -11.42 -3.90 25.87
N GLY A 121 -10.76 -3.64 27.00
CA GLY A 121 -10.61 -4.60 28.10
C GLY A 121 -11.92 -4.88 28.84
N ASP A 122 -11.85 -5.70 29.88
CA ASP A 122 -13.03 -6.14 30.64
C ASP A 122 -13.91 -4.94 31.09
N HIS A 123 -15.20 -5.04 30.76
CA HIS A 123 -16.22 -4.00 30.98
C HIS A 123 -16.05 -2.72 30.15
N GLY A 124 -15.19 -2.72 29.13
CA GLY A 124 -15.03 -1.61 28.20
C GLY A 124 -14.43 -0.35 28.82
N ARG A 125 -13.63 -0.51 29.89
CA ARG A 125 -13.11 0.62 30.69
C ARG A 125 -11.70 1.08 30.32
N ALA A 126 -11.03 0.36 29.45
CA ALA A 126 -9.68 0.67 29.01
C ALA A 126 -9.42 0.06 27.62
N LEU A 127 -8.50 0.66 26.88
CA LEU A 127 -7.97 0.08 25.65
C LEU A 127 -6.96 -1.00 26.05
N THR A 128 -7.08 -2.17 25.44
CA THR A 128 -6.20 -3.31 25.68
C THR A 128 -5.43 -3.62 24.40
N VAL A 129 -4.10 -3.66 24.53
CA VAL A 129 -3.18 -4.06 23.46
C VAL A 129 -2.48 -5.33 23.90
N ALA A 130 -2.88 -6.46 23.32
CA ALA A 130 -2.37 -7.78 23.64
C ALA A 130 -1.32 -8.23 22.63
N SER A 131 -0.28 -8.92 23.11
CA SER A 131 0.79 -9.53 22.31
C SER A 131 1.23 -10.83 22.97
N GLU A 132 2.13 -11.59 22.35
CA GLU A 132 2.69 -12.80 22.95
C GLU A 132 3.50 -12.52 24.22
N ALA A 133 4.20 -11.38 24.30
CA ALA A 133 4.98 -11.01 25.48
C ALA A 133 4.11 -10.44 26.63
N GLY A 134 2.83 -10.22 26.38
CA GLY A 134 1.87 -9.79 27.39
C GLY A 134 0.88 -8.74 26.90
N THR A 135 0.13 -8.23 27.86
CA THR A 135 -0.99 -7.32 27.64
C THR A 135 -0.72 -5.99 28.30
N VAL A 136 -0.92 -4.90 27.57
CA VAL A 136 -0.92 -3.54 28.11
C VAL A 136 -2.29 -2.93 28.02
N THR A 137 -2.63 -2.18 29.07
CA THR A 137 -3.93 -1.52 29.22
C THR A 137 -3.69 -0.03 29.41
N CYS A 138 -4.41 0.80 28.67
CA CYS A 138 -4.30 2.26 28.72
C CYS A 138 -5.69 2.92 28.63
N THR A 139 -5.80 4.13 29.17
CA THR A 139 -7.01 4.97 29.10
C THR A 139 -6.69 6.27 28.38
N PRO A 140 -6.39 6.24 27.07
CA PRO A 140 -5.84 7.41 26.38
C PRO A 140 -6.79 8.62 26.38
N TRP A 141 -8.09 8.40 26.58
CA TRP A 141 -9.10 9.45 26.76
C TRP A 141 -8.96 10.25 28.07
N GLU A 142 -8.18 9.79 29.05
CA GLU A 142 -7.89 10.51 30.29
C GLU A 142 -6.76 11.55 30.14
N GLY A 143 -6.76 12.26 29.00
CA GLY A 143 -5.87 13.41 28.72
C GLY A 143 -4.79 13.16 27.66
N GLU A 144 -4.33 11.92 27.49
CA GLU A 144 -3.26 11.55 26.54
C GLU A 144 -3.65 11.90 25.09
N LEU A 145 -4.91 11.65 24.67
CA LEU A 145 -5.41 12.00 23.33
C LEU A 145 -5.34 13.51 23.05
N GLU A 146 -5.64 14.34 24.05
CA GLU A 146 -5.60 15.80 23.91
C GLU A 146 -4.16 16.33 23.88
N GLU A 147 -3.25 15.72 24.64
CA GLU A 147 -1.82 15.99 24.55
C GLU A 147 -1.26 15.60 23.17
N ALA A 148 -1.55 14.38 22.73
CA ALA A 148 -1.14 13.85 21.42
C ALA A 148 -1.69 14.68 20.25
N ARG A 149 -2.92 15.20 20.36
CA ARG A 149 -3.52 16.12 19.38
C ARG A 149 -2.81 17.47 19.37
N ARG A 150 -2.49 18.03 20.54
CA ARG A 150 -1.78 19.31 20.66
C ARG A 150 -0.33 19.25 20.18
N ALA A 151 0.33 18.10 20.35
CA ALA A 151 1.66 17.85 19.79
C ALA A 151 1.66 17.95 18.25
N ASN A 152 0.52 17.63 17.62
CA ASN A 152 0.29 17.76 16.18
C ASN A 152 1.35 17.04 15.33
N LEU A 153 1.89 15.94 15.84
CA LEU A 153 2.73 15.03 15.08
C LEU A 153 1.80 14.17 14.20
N PRO A 154 2.14 13.90 12.92
CA PRO A 154 1.34 13.03 12.07
C PRO A 154 1.05 11.67 12.71
N TYR A 155 2.05 11.13 13.43
CA TYR A 155 1.94 9.95 14.27
C TYR A 155 2.32 10.31 15.71
N SER A 156 1.34 10.61 16.55
CA SER A 156 1.58 10.89 17.97
C SER A 156 1.50 9.58 18.78
N PRO A 157 2.59 9.11 19.43
CA PRO A 157 2.56 7.87 20.21
C PRO A 157 1.61 8.03 21.40
N ILE A 158 0.82 6.98 21.65
CA ILE A 158 -0.05 6.84 22.83
C ILE A 158 0.08 5.42 23.37
N CYS A 159 -0.40 5.16 24.59
CA CYS A 159 -0.38 3.81 25.18
C CYS A 159 1.02 3.18 25.18
N GLU A 160 2.01 3.95 25.67
CA GLU A 160 3.42 3.57 25.69
C GLU A 160 3.98 3.27 24.29
N GLY A 161 3.40 3.89 23.25
CA GLY A 161 3.85 3.78 21.87
C GLY A 161 3.40 2.52 21.12
N ARG A 162 2.55 1.69 21.72
CA ARG A 162 1.93 0.54 21.01
C ARG A 162 0.83 0.97 20.04
N MET A 163 0.35 2.20 20.18
CA MET A 163 -0.67 2.81 19.33
C MET A 163 -0.20 4.22 18.95
N PHE A 164 -0.73 4.72 17.84
CA PHE A 164 -0.57 6.10 17.41
C PHE A 164 -1.94 6.78 17.33
N LEU A 165 -2.03 8.01 17.82
CA LEU A 165 -3.04 8.95 17.35
C LEU A 165 -2.55 9.54 16.01
N ARG A 166 -3.31 9.32 14.94
CA ARG A 166 -3.05 9.95 13.64
C ARG A 166 -3.61 11.36 13.64
N ASN A 167 -2.75 12.32 13.31
CA ASN A 167 -3.13 13.70 13.03
C ASN A 167 -2.95 14.01 11.53
N GLN A 168 -3.76 14.92 11.01
CA GLN A 168 -3.60 15.34 9.61
C GLN A 168 -2.21 15.96 9.44
N GLY A 169 -1.47 15.46 8.46
CA GLY A 169 -0.26 16.15 8.02
C GLY A 169 -0.64 17.49 7.39
N SER A 170 0.11 18.55 7.69
CA SER A 170 0.09 19.73 6.82
C SER A 170 0.96 19.41 5.60
N GLY A 171 0.38 19.31 4.40
CA GLY A 171 1.14 19.10 3.14
C GLY A 171 2.06 20.27 2.74
N SER A 172 2.43 21.11 3.72
CA SER A 172 3.33 22.24 3.59
C SER A 172 4.52 22.05 4.52
N ARG A 173 5.62 22.72 4.14
CA ARG A 173 6.96 22.72 4.73
C ARG A 173 7.04 23.08 6.24
N THR A 174 5.94 23.24 6.96
CA THR A 174 5.87 23.90 8.28
C THR A 174 5.92 22.96 9.49
N THR A 175 5.67 21.66 9.35
CA THR A 175 5.76 20.64 10.45
C THR A 175 7.16 20.04 10.64
N ARG A 176 8.16 20.51 9.90
CA ARG A 176 9.50 19.90 9.78
C ARG A 176 10.25 19.74 11.10
N GLU A 177 10.22 20.75 11.97
CA GLU A 177 11.03 20.75 13.20
C GLU A 177 10.48 19.78 14.25
N ALA A 178 9.15 19.73 14.41
CA ALA A 178 8.51 18.80 15.32
C ALA A 178 8.66 17.34 14.85
N VAL A 179 8.54 17.09 13.55
CA VAL A 179 8.75 15.75 12.97
C VAL A 179 10.22 15.34 13.03
N THR A 180 11.16 16.24 12.72
CA THR A 180 12.60 15.94 12.84
C THR A 180 12.98 15.64 14.30
N GLU A 181 12.45 16.42 15.25
CA GLU A 181 12.68 16.17 16.68
C GLU A 181 12.01 14.87 17.15
N PHE A 182 10.79 14.57 16.67
CA PHE A 182 10.14 13.29 16.92
C PHE A 182 10.95 12.13 16.35
N LEU A 183 11.39 12.22 15.10
CA LEU A 183 12.27 11.22 14.52
C LEU A 183 13.50 11.10 15.41
N ARG A 184 14.27 12.17 15.65
CA ARG A 184 15.45 12.17 16.56
C ARG A 184 15.20 11.65 17.98
N GLY A 185 14.02 11.82 18.54
CA GLY A 185 13.68 11.34 19.88
C GLY A 185 13.19 9.89 19.92
N TYR A 186 12.62 9.37 18.83
CA TYR A 186 11.93 8.08 18.78
C TYR A 186 12.50 7.09 17.75
N VAL A 187 13.35 7.52 16.82
CA VAL A 187 13.80 6.71 15.67
C VAL A 187 15.34 6.60 15.54
N PRO A 188 16.18 7.66 15.50
CA PRO A 188 17.59 7.54 15.82
C PRO A 188 17.77 7.74 17.33
N PHE A 189 18.13 6.68 18.06
CA PHE A 189 18.62 6.72 19.46
C PHE A 189 17.58 6.73 20.60
N GLY A 190 16.29 6.55 20.33
CA GLY A 190 15.27 6.35 21.36
C GLY A 190 15.12 4.88 21.76
N GLU A 191 15.92 4.41 22.72
CA GLU A 191 15.85 3.05 23.27
C GLU A 191 14.43 2.60 23.67
N SER A 192 13.46 3.47 23.97
CA SER A 192 12.18 3.02 24.56
C SER A 192 11.16 2.41 23.58
N LEU A 193 10.83 3.05 22.45
CA LEU A 193 9.83 2.51 21.52
C LEU A 193 10.40 1.32 20.73
N ILE A 194 11.66 1.47 20.32
CA ILE A 194 12.38 0.45 19.59
C ILE A 194 12.79 -0.70 20.50
N ASN A 195 13.22 -0.51 21.77
CA ASN A 195 13.46 -1.68 22.65
C ASN A 195 12.15 -2.30 23.12
N LEU A 196 11.07 -1.56 23.35
CA LEU A 196 9.77 -2.17 23.67
C LEU A 196 9.26 -3.03 22.51
N ILE A 197 9.40 -2.54 21.28
CA ILE A 197 9.13 -3.33 20.09
C ILE A 197 10.15 -4.47 20.01
N LYS A 198 11.47 -4.25 19.99
CA LYS A 198 12.53 -5.28 19.88
C LYS A 198 12.46 -6.39 20.95
N ASP A 199 12.25 -6.05 22.23
CA ASP A 199 12.15 -6.97 23.38
C ASP A 199 10.91 -7.88 23.27
N THR A 200 9.88 -7.40 22.57
CA THR A 200 8.64 -8.15 22.28
C THR A 200 8.68 -8.82 20.90
N LEU A 201 9.43 -8.25 19.95
CA LEU A 201 9.28 -8.53 18.52
C LEU A 201 10.31 -9.46 17.93
N TYR A 202 11.62 -9.23 18.10
CA TYR A 202 12.58 -9.85 17.18
C TYR A 202 14.01 -9.76 17.72
N GLU A 203 14.37 -10.60 18.70
CA GLU A 203 15.79 -10.82 18.98
C GLU A 203 16.47 -11.44 17.74
N ASP A 204 15.82 -12.36 17.01
CA ASP A 204 16.44 -13.03 15.85
C ASP A 204 16.35 -12.24 14.53
N ALA A 205 15.27 -11.51 14.22
CA ALA A 205 15.15 -10.81 12.94
C ALA A 205 15.95 -9.50 12.88
N TYR A 206 16.11 -8.79 14.00
CA TYR A 206 16.99 -7.62 14.09
C TYR A 206 18.47 -7.98 14.34
N LEU A 207 18.78 -9.19 14.83
CA LEU A 207 20.14 -9.76 14.83
C LEU A 207 20.59 -10.21 13.43
N THR A 208 19.70 -10.26 12.44
CA THR A 208 20.07 -10.13 11.02
C THR A 208 20.45 -8.68 10.73
N SER A 209 21.56 -8.30 11.36
CA SER A 209 22.66 -7.48 10.86
C SER A 209 22.56 -7.10 9.40
N ALA A 210 22.94 -5.85 9.09
CA ALA A 210 23.59 -5.47 7.84
C ALA A 210 23.80 -6.67 6.92
N GLN A 211 22.80 -7.01 6.10
CA GLN A 211 22.96 -8.08 5.13
C GLN A 211 23.98 -7.52 4.16
N THR A 212 25.25 -7.77 4.44
CA THR A 212 26.34 -7.57 3.50
C THR A 212 25.91 -8.34 2.28
N MET A 213 25.66 -7.60 1.20
CA MET A 213 25.30 -8.16 -0.07
C MET A 213 26.32 -9.25 -0.42
N ASP A 214 25.87 -10.49 -0.50
CA ASP A 214 26.69 -11.58 -1.01
C ASP A 214 26.82 -11.35 -2.52
N GLU A 215 28.03 -11.02 -2.99
CA GLU A 215 28.30 -10.78 -4.40
C GLU A 215 27.91 -11.99 -5.27
N SER A 216 28.02 -13.21 -4.73
CA SER A 216 27.61 -14.42 -5.44
C SER A 216 26.10 -14.52 -5.61
N GLU A 217 25.34 -14.17 -4.57
CA GLU A 217 23.89 -14.11 -4.63
C GLU A 217 23.41 -12.98 -5.55
N ALA A 218 24.03 -11.81 -5.45
CA ALA A 218 23.77 -10.67 -6.32
C ALA A 218 24.01 -11.04 -7.80
N GLY A 219 25.13 -11.71 -8.09
CA GLY A 219 25.45 -12.23 -9.42
C GLY A 219 24.42 -13.23 -9.94
N SER A 220 24.04 -14.22 -9.12
CA SER A 220 23.04 -15.23 -9.50
C SER A 220 21.66 -14.62 -9.78
N THR A 221 21.28 -13.56 -9.04
CA THR A 221 19.99 -12.89 -9.24
C THR A 221 20.01 -11.99 -10.47
N VAL A 222 21.14 -11.34 -10.77
CA VAL A 222 21.34 -10.62 -12.04
C VAL A 222 21.25 -11.59 -13.21
N GLU A 223 21.89 -12.76 -13.12
CA GLU A 223 21.79 -13.80 -14.15
C GLU A 223 20.34 -14.27 -14.35
N LEU A 224 19.59 -14.48 -13.26
CA LEU A 224 18.17 -14.83 -13.29
C LEU A 224 17.32 -13.73 -13.95
N LEU A 225 17.54 -12.46 -13.62
CA LEU A 225 16.85 -11.33 -14.26
C LEU A 225 17.20 -11.21 -15.75
N GLY A 226 18.39 -11.66 -16.14
CA GLY A 226 18.85 -11.74 -17.53
C GLY A 226 19.04 -10.38 -18.18
N HIS A 227 18.75 -10.30 -19.48
CA HIS A 227 18.79 -9.07 -20.26
C HIS A 227 17.44 -8.81 -20.90
N ALA A 228 17.14 -7.53 -21.15
CA ALA A 228 16.00 -7.17 -21.97
C ALA A 228 16.18 -7.59 -23.44
N ASP A 229 15.08 -7.91 -24.10
CA ASP A 229 15.04 -8.24 -25.53
C ASP A 229 15.29 -7.01 -26.40
N LEU A 230 16.55 -6.72 -26.68
CA LEU A 230 16.98 -5.58 -27.48
C LEU A 230 17.69 -6.02 -28.78
N ARG A 231 17.66 -5.16 -29.80
CA ARG A 231 18.43 -5.34 -31.06
C ARG A 231 19.92 -5.07 -30.88
N ARG A 232 20.28 -4.32 -29.84
CA ARG A 232 21.64 -3.93 -29.48
C ARG A 232 21.67 -3.48 -28.02
N ASN A 233 22.82 -3.68 -27.38
CA ASN A 233 23.05 -3.34 -25.99
C ASN A 233 24.23 -2.36 -25.88
N PRO A 234 24.09 -1.08 -26.30
CA PRO A 234 25.16 -0.11 -26.16
C PRO A 234 25.36 0.28 -24.69
N VAL A 235 26.57 0.68 -24.32
CA VAL A 235 26.82 1.34 -23.04
C VAL A 235 26.21 2.74 -23.05
N MET A 236 25.29 2.99 -22.13
CA MET A 236 24.58 4.25 -21.94
C MET A 236 25.18 5.05 -20.79
N ARG A 237 25.24 6.38 -20.98
CA ARG A 237 25.48 7.33 -19.88
C ARG A 237 24.14 7.87 -19.40
N SER A 238 23.73 7.48 -18.20
CA SER A 238 22.41 7.82 -17.65
C SER A 238 22.47 9.01 -16.69
N ASN A 239 21.31 9.56 -16.30
CA ASN A 239 21.17 10.44 -15.12
C ASN A 239 20.98 9.68 -13.82
N LEU A 240 20.81 8.35 -13.88
CA LEU A 240 20.93 7.46 -12.76
C LEU A 240 22.37 7.53 -12.21
N ARG A 241 22.51 7.81 -10.91
CA ARG A 241 23.79 7.97 -10.21
C ARG A 241 23.74 7.11 -8.97
N VAL A 242 24.12 5.84 -9.15
CA VAL A 242 24.07 4.83 -8.11
C VAL A 242 25.32 3.98 -8.21
N ASP A 243 25.89 3.61 -7.08
CA ASP A 243 27.03 2.71 -7.06
C ASP A 243 26.56 1.29 -7.36
N LEU A 244 27.22 0.66 -8.33
CA LEU A 244 26.85 -0.64 -8.88
C LEU A 244 27.92 -1.67 -8.55
N VAL A 245 27.51 -2.91 -8.32
CA VAL A 245 28.44 -4.03 -8.17
C VAL A 245 29.09 -4.33 -9.51
N GLY A 246 30.42 -4.24 -9.56
CA GLY A 246 31.20 -4.63 -10.75
C GLY A 246 31.06 -3.70 -11.96
N ALA A 247 30.49 -2.50 -11.80
CA ALA A 247 30.33 -1.52 -12.89
C ALA A 247 30.57 -0.07 -12.43
N GLU A 248 30.93 0.81 -13.36
CA GLU A 248 31.01 2.24 -13.09
C GLU A 248 29.61 2.83 -12.89
N SER A 249 29.42 3.66 -11.85
CA SER A 249 28.13 4.25 -11.42
C SER A 249 27.40 5.13 -12.44
N THR A 250 27.98 5.34 -13.63
CA THR A 250 27.43 6.20 -14.69
C THR A 250 27.35 5.53 -16.05
N GLN A 251 27.86 4.30 -16.18
CA GLN A 251 27.92 3.56 -17.44
C GLN A 251 27.25 2.20 -17.26
N MET A 252 26.13 2.01 -17.96
CA MET A 252 25.37 0.77 -17.90
C MET A 252 25.09 0.29 -19.31
N GLU A 253 25.29 -0.99 -19.56
CA GLU A 253 24.85 -1.61 -20.81
C GLU A 253 23.32 -1.58 -20.88
N ALA A 254 22.77 -1.09 -21.99
CA ALA A 254 21.33 -0.98 -22.15
C ALA A 254 20.65 -2.36 -22.03
N GLY A 255 19.60 -2.45 -21.21
CA GLY A 255 18.85 -3.69 -21.01
C GLY A 255 19.44 -4.66 -19.99
N ALA A 256 20.65 -4.42 -19.48
CA ALA A 256 21.29 -5.26 -18.48
C ALA A 256 20.91 -4.82 -17.05
N TRP A 257 20.74 -5.80 -16.15
CA TRP A 257 20.52 -5.55 -14.74
C TRP A 257 21.84 -5.50 -13.97
N TYR A 258 21.92 -4.56 -13.02
CA TYR A 258 23.06 -4.41 -12.13
C TYR A 258 22.59 -4.38 -10.68
N ALA A 259 23.23 -5.15 -9.81
CA ALA A 259 22.98 -5.05 -8.37
C ALA A 259 23.45 -3.68 -7.85
N VAL A 260 22.65 -3.07 -6.98
CA VAL A 260 22.99 -1.80 -6.34
C VAL A 260 23.84 -2.04 -5.10
N GLN A 261 24.97 -1.36 -5.01
CA GLN A 261 25.86 -1.39 -3.85
C GLN A 261 25.08 -0.99 -2.59
N ASN A 262 25.25 -1.75 -1.50
CA ASN A 262 24.65 -1.47 -0.20
C ASN A 262 23.11 -1.44 -0.19
N ALA A 263 22.47 -2.05 -1.19
CA ALA A 263 21.03 -2.24 -1.28
C ALA A 263 20.66 -3.66 -1.76
N PRO A 264 20.88 -4.70 -0.91
CA PRO A 264 20.62 -6.08 -1.29
C PRO A 264 19.15 -6.27 -1.73
N GLY A 265 18.95 -6.98 -2.85
CA GLY A 265 17.64 -7.20 -3.47
C GLY A 265 17.16 -6.07 -4.39
N ILE A 266 17.93 -4.99 -4.55
CA ILE A 266 17.62 -3.88 -5.46
C ILE A 266 18.57 -3.90 -6.66
N TYR A 267 17.99 -3.81 -7.85
CA TYR A 267 18.73 -3.83 -9.12
C TYR A 267 18.37 -2.63 -9.98
N ALA A 268 19.32 -2.18 -10.78
CA ALA A 268 19.20 -1.02 -11.65
C ALA A 268 19.26 -1.45 -13.12
N SER A 269 18.48 -0.79 -13.98
CA SER A 269 18.65 -0.90 -15.43
C SER A 269 18.32 0.40 -16.16
N VAL A 270 18.86 0.55 -17.36
CA VAL A 270 18.60 1.67 -18.27
C VAL A 270 18.36 1.17 -19.70
N VAL A 271 17.50 1.86 -20.44
CA VAL A 271 17.22 1.51 -21.84
C VAL A 271 16.67 2.72 -22.61
N GLN A 272 16.62 2.62 -23.95
CA GLN A 272 15.79 3.49 -24.79
C GLN A 272 14.80 2.65 -25.59
N PRO A 273 13.52 3.06 -25.75
CA PRO A 273 12.50 2.30 -26.46
C PRO A 273 12.90 1.87 -27.88
N GLY A 274 13.68 2.68 -28.59
CA GLY A 274 14.12 2.36 -29.95
C GLY A 274 15.09 1.17 -30.03
N MET A 275 15.63 0.71 -28.91
CA MET A 275 16.53 -0.45 -28.85
C MET A 275 15.77 -1.78 -28.80
N VAL A 276 14.48 -1.78 -28.44
CA VAL A 276 13.66 -3.00 -28.30
C VAL A 276 13.70 -3.88 -29.56
N SER A 277 13.76 -5.20 -29.37
CA SER A 277 13.86 -6.21 -30.42
C SER A 277 12.73 -6.09 -31.44
N GLN A 278 13.00 -6.50 -32.69
CA GLN A 278 11.95 -6.49 -33.72
C GLN A 278 10.84 -7.50 -33.39
N GLU A 279 11.16 -8.58 -32.68
CA GLU A 279 10.22 -9.58 -32.20
C GLU A 279 9.20 -8.95 -31.24
N VAL A 280 9.66 -8.28 -30.18
CA VAL A 280 8.79 -7.55 -29.25
C VAL A 280 8.00 -6.44 -29.97
N MET A 281 8.65 -5.69 -30.86
CA MET A 281 7.99 -4.63 -31.63
C MET A 281 6.89 -5.16 -32.58
N SER A 282 6.98 -6.42 -33.00
CA SER A 282 6.03 -7.05 -33.92
C SER A 282 4.76 -7.58 -33.24
N VAL A 283 4.77 -7.74 -31.91
CA VAL A 283 3.58 -8.17 -31.14
C VAL A 283 2.47 -7.14 -31.35
N PRO A 284 1.25 -7.51 -31.79
CA PRO A 284 0.15 -6.55 -31.97
C PRO A 284 -0.25 -5.86 -30.65
N GLY A 285 -0.93 -4.70 -30.75
CA GLY A 285 -1.53 -4.06 -29.57
C GLY A 285 -0.87 -2.75 -29.10
N ALA A 286 0.23 -2.31 -29.72
CA ALA A 286 0.82 -1.00 -29.48
C ALA A 286 1.12 -0.25 -30.80
N ASN A 287 1.18 1.07 -30.74
CA ASN A 287 1.51 1.92 -31.88
C ASN A 287 3.03 1.94 -32.14
N GLY A 288 3.42 2.39 -33.33
CA GLY A 288 4.83 2.61 -33.65
C GLY A 288 5.42 3.78 -32.86
N LEU A 289 6.74 3.74 -32.63
CA LEU A 289 7.48 4.75 -31.88
C LEU A 289 8.05 5.81 -32.83
N ASP A 290 7.96 7.08 -32.45
CA ASP A 290 8.55 8.16 -33.24
C ASP A 290 10.02 8.45 -32.87
N GLY A 291 10.67 9.36 -33.59
CA GLY A 291 12.10 9.64 -33.41
C GLY A 291 12.48 10.15 -32.02
N VAL A 292 11.57 10.83 -31.32
CA VAL A 292 11.82 11.34 -29.96
C VAL A 292 11.67 10.20 -28.96
N GLU A 293 10.57 9.45 -29.06
CA GLU A 293 10.30 8.31 -28.18
C GLU A 293 11.36 7.22 -28.31
N ASN A 294 11.86 6.97 -29.52
CA ASN A 294 12.92 5.98 -29.77
C ASN A 294 14.22 6.27 -29.00
N GLY A 295 14.56 7.55 -28.80
CA GLY A 295 15.80 7.99 -28.14
C GLY A 295 15.62 8.47 -26.70
N SER A 296 14.42 8.31 -26.11
CA SER A 296 14.16 8.72 -24.74
C SER A 296 14.75 7.72 -23.75
N ASP A 297 15.45 8.21 -22.74
CA ASP A 297 15.94 7.37 -21.65
C ASP A 297 14.79 6.85 -20.78
N VAL A 298 14.98 5.63 -20.31
CA VAL A 298 14.16 4.97 -19.29
C VAL A 298 15.10 4.48 -18.20
N HIS A 299 14.78 4.80 -16.96
CA HIS A 299 15.52 4.35 -15.78
C HIS A 299 14.63 3.43 -14.96
N MET A 300 15.18 2.37 -14.39
CA MET A 300 14.41 1.37 -13.64
C MET A 300 15.09 0.92 -12.35
N TRP A 301 14.24 0.64 -11.36
CA TRP A 301 14.56 -0.23 -10.23
C TRP A 301 13.81 -1.55 -10.38
N ALA A 302 14.48 -2.66 -10.10
CA ALA A 302 13.82 -3.93 -9.80
C ALA A 302 14.02 -4.26 -8.32
N PHE A 303 12.96 -4.68 -7.65
CA PHE A 303 12.95 -5.14 -6.27
C PHE A 303 12.62 -6.63 -6.25
N ASP A 304 13.49 -7.43 -5.66
CA ASP A 304 13.20 -8.84 -5.38
C ASP A 304 12.20 -8.96 -4.23
N MET A 305 10.96 -9.32 -4.54
CA MET A 305 9.85 -9.33 -3.59
C MET A 305 9.95 -10.46 -2.54
N SER A 306 10.91 -11.37 -2.66
CA SER A 306 11.23 -12.29 -1.57
C SER A 306 11.85 -11.57 -0.35
N ARG A 307 12.49 -10.41 -0.57
CA ARG A 307 13.24 -9.63 0.44
C ARG A 307 12.47 -8.44 1.00
N PHE A 308 11.33 -8.08 0.41
CA PHE A 308 10.62 -6.87 0.77
C PHE A 308 9.13 -7.06 1.03
N ASP A 309 8.61 -6.29 1.98
CA ASP A 309 7.18 -6.00 2.12
C ASP A 309 6.85 -4.73 1.34
N LEU A 310 5.82 -4.78 0.50
CA LEU A 310 5.28 -3.59 -0.16
C LEU A 310 4.17 -2.97 0.69
N ARG A 311 4.21 -1.66 0.87
CA ARG A 311 3.17 -0.88 1.54
C ARG A 311 2.72 0.31 0.69
N TYR A 312 1.55 0.84 1.01
CA TYR A 312 0.94 1.97 0.32
C TYR A 312 0.32 2.92 1.35
N GLU A 313 0.47 4.22 1.14
CA GLU A 313 -0.14 5.27 1.95
C GLU A 313 -0.65 6.39 1.04
N ILE A 314 -1.75 7.03 1.43
CA ILE A 314 -2.26 8.20 0.70
C ILE A 314 -1.66 9.50 1.26
N GLY A 315 -1.60 10.51 0.39
CA GLY A 315 -1.14 11.83 0.77
C GLY A 315 -2.12 12.52 1.72
N THR A 316 -1.73 13.68 2.25
CA THR A 316 -2.61 14.53 3.07
C THR A 316 -3.85 15.02 2.32
N SER A 317 -3.82 14.97 0.99
CA SER A 317 -4.89 15.49 0.14
C SER A 317 -5.19 14.58 -1.04
N HIS A 318 -4.21 14.02 -1.73
CA HIS A 318 -4.43 13.17 -2.91
C HIS A 318 -4.26 11.68 -2.60
N PRO A 319 -5.04 10.80 -3.25
CA PRO A 319 -5.84 11.04 -4.45
C PRO A 319 -7.13 11.83 -4.27
N GLN A 320 -7.71 11.94 -3.07
CA GLN A 320 -9.09 12.43 -2.76
C GLN A 320 -10.17 11.36 -3.00
N VAL A 321 -11.37 11.59 -2.45
CA VAL A 321 -12.51 10.64 -2.47
C VAL A 321 -13.80 11.24 -3.02
N ASP A 322 -13.78 12.51 -3.40
CA ASP A 322 -14.89 13.21 -4.04
C ASP A 322 -15.00 12.85 -5.54
N TRP A 323 -15.97 13.46 -6.21
CA TRP A 323 -16.19 13.28 -7.63
C TRP A 323 -15.09 13.94 -8.47
N SER A 324 -14.44 13.15 -9.34
CA SER A 324 -13.71 13.70 -10.48
C SER A 324 -14.63 14.59 -11.33
N PRO A 325 -14.13 15.68 -11.93
CA PRO A 325 -14.90 16.47 -12.89
C PRO A 325 -15.05 15.77 -14.25
N ARG A 326 -14.40 14.61 -14.47
CA ARG A 326 -14.38 13.92 -15.77
C ARG A 326 -15.70 13.21 -16.11
N PRO A 327 -16.31 12.39 -15.24
CA PRO A 327 -17.57 11.73 -15.55
C PRO A 327 -18.72 12.74 -15.59
N SER A 328 -19.67 12.51 -16.49
CA SER A 328 -20.85 13.37 -16.66
C SER A 328 -22.09 12.53 -17.01
N GLY A 329 -23.28 13.12 -16.88
CA GLY A 329 -24.53 12.44 -17.16
C GLY A 329 -24.71 11.21 -16.25
N GLY A 330 -25.05 10.06 -16.84
CA GLY A 330 -25.35 8.82 -16.11
C GLY A 330 -24.18 8.23 -15.29
N GLY A 331 -22.93 8.65 -15.56
CA GLY A 331 -21.78 8.20 -14.76
C GLY A 331 -21.54 8.99 -13.49
N ARG A 332 -22.36 10.01 -13.19
CA ARG A 332 -22.24 10.82 -11.99
C ARG A 332 -23.60 11.02 -11.34
N ASP A 333 -23.73 10.53 -10.11
CA ASP A 333 -24.87 10.85 -9.26
C ASP A 333 -24.58 12.13 -8.48
N TYR A 334 -25.27 13.21 -8.84
CA TYR A 334 -25.13 14.53 -8.23
C TYR A 334 -25.76 14.63 -6.83
N SER A 335 -26.53 13.64 -6.39
CA SER A 335 -27.08 13.58 -5.03
C SER A 335 -26.05 13.08 -4.01
N LEU A 336 -25.06 12.31 -4.49
CA LEU A 336 -23.98 11.77 -3.69
C LEU A 336 -22.80 12.74 -3.60
N PRO A 337 -22.18 12.91 -2.42
CA PRO A 337 -21.01 13.78 -2.25
C PRO A 337 -19.74 13.26 -2.96
N GLY A 338 -19.66 11.97 -3.26
CA GLY A 338 -18.60 11.32 -4.03
C GLY A 338 -19.09 9.99 -4.62
N PRO A 339 -18.28 9.31 -5.46
CA PRO A 339 -18.68 8.09 -6.16
C PRO A 339 -19.02 6.91 -5.24
N ASP A 340 -18.57 6.95 -3.99
CA ASP A 340 -18.76 5.88 -3.00
C ASP A 340 -19.72 6.30 -1.86
N GLY A 341 -20.41 7.45 -2.02
CA GLY A 341 -21.40 7.96 -1.06
C GLY A 341 -20.88 8.97 -0.04
N PHE A 342 -19.57 9.22 -0.02
CA PHE A 342 -18.87 10.22 0.80
C PHE A 342 -17.91 11.05 -0.07
N GLY A 343 -17.68 12.32 0.29
CA GLY A 343 -16.72 13.20 -0.40
C GLY A 343 -15.54 13.63 0.49
N THR A 344 -15.44 13.06 1.69
CA THR A 344 -14.37 13.29 2.66
C THR A 344 -14.04 12.00 3.41
N VAL A 345 -12.79 11.87 3.83
CA VAL A 345 -12.34 10.75 4.68
C VAL A 345 -12.51 11.04 6.17
N GLU A 346 -13.13 12.16 6.55
CA GLU A 346 -13.44 12.42 7.96
C GLU A 346 -14.28 11.29 8.59
N PRO A 347 -13.97 10.85 9.83
CA PRO A 347 -13.03 11.45 10.78
C PRO A 347 -11.56 10.99 10.64
N LEU A 348 -11.23 10.19 9.63
CA LEU A 348 -9.88 9.67 9.42
C LEU A 348 -8.90 10.79 9.07
N GLN A 349 -7.68 10.64 9.58
CA GLN A 349 -6.59 11.61 9.46
C GLN A 349 -5.46 11.02 8.61
N MET A 350 -5.22 11.63 7.45
CA MET A 350 -4.17 11.21 6.51
C MET A 350 -2.88 11.97 6.78
N THR A 351 -1.81 11.22 7.00
CA THR A 351 -0.53 11.75 7.43
C THR A 351 0.32 12.21 6.25
N GLY A 352 0.14 11.61 5.06
CA GLY A 352 1.01 11.81 3.91
C GLY A 352 2.47 11.43 4.18
N MET A 353 2.70 10.55 5.14
CA MET A 353 4.01 10.10 5.60
C MET A 353 3.98 8.62 5.94
N MET A 354 5.09 7.93 5.75
CA MET A 354 5.22 6.57 6.24
C MET A 354 5.17 6.54 7.77
N ASN A 355 4.68 5.45 8.33
CA ASN A 355 4.75 5.25 9.77
C ASN A 355 6.23 5.16 10.21
N PRO A 356 6.66 5.99 11.18
CA PRO A 356 8.06 6.12 11.59
C PRO A 356 8.66 4.83 12.16
N VAL A 357 7.85 3.89 12.66
CA VAL A 357 8.31 2.59 13.16
C VAL A 357 9.03 1.78 12.07
N PHE A 358 8.76 2.07 10.80
CA PHE A 358 9.35 1.34 9.67
C PHE A 358 10.62 1.97 9.10
N MET A 359 11.13 3.07 9.66
CA MET A 359 12.26 3.80 9.08
C MET A 359 13.53 2.95 8.98
N ASP A 360 13.80 2.11 9.97
CA ASP A 360 14.97 1.22 9.97
C ASP A 360 14.93 0.19 8.84
N ARG A 361 13.73 -0.27 8.49
CA ARG A 361 13.50 -1.27 7.44
C ARG A 361 13.38 -0.65 6.05
N LEU A 362 13.26 0.67 5.93
CA LEU A 362 12.97 1.33 4.65
C LEU A 362 14.02 1.04 3.57
N ALA A 363 13.59 0.45 2.46
CA ALA A 363 14.45 0.10 1.32
C ALA A 363 14.26 1.02 0.11
N GLY A 364 13.02 1.42 -0.17
CA GLY A 364 12.71 2.28 -1.31
C GLY A 364 11.33 2.91 -1.23
N ILE A 365 11.15 4.00 -1.96
CA ILE A 365 9.89 4.73 -2.12
C ILE A 365 9.70 5.04 -3.60
N PHE A 366 8.47 4.96 -4.08
CA PHE A 366 8.08 5.50 -5.37
C PHE A 366 6.67 6.10 -5.34
N ALA A 367 6.45 7.10 -6.19
CA ALA A 367 5.18 7.80 -6.29
C ALA A 367 4.03 6.86 -6.67
N GLY A 368 2.85 7.11 -6.13
CA GLY A 368 1.65 6.33 -6.37
C GLY A 368 0.97 6.64 -7.71
N GLY A 369 -0.36 6.77 -7.67
CA GLY A 369 -1.17 6.91 -8.89
C GLY A 369 -1.69 8.32 -9.14
N PHE A 370 -2.66 8.43 -10.04
CA PHE A 370 -3.28 9.71 -10.37
C PHE A 370 -4.13 10.27 -9.24
N LYS A 371 -4.19 11.60 -9.16
CA LYS A 371 -5.21 12.33 -8.39
C LYS A 371 -6.62 11.96 -8.87
N ARG A 372 -7.63 12.14 -8.00
CA ARG A 372 -9.05 11.92 -8.31
C ARG A 372 -9.51 12.66 -9.57
N ASP A 373 -9.04 13.90 -9.76
CA ASP A 373 -9.33 14.71 -10.95
C ASP A 373 -8.97 14.03 -12.28
N HIS A 374 -8.02 13.11 -12.24
CA HIS A 374 -7.51 12.40 -13.41
C HIS A 374 -7.76 10.90 -13.37
N GLY A 375 -8.11 10.36 -12.20
CA GLY A 375 -8.39 8.95 -11.97
C GLY A 375 -9.84 8.55 -12.22
N ALA A 376 -10.45 9.05 -13.30
CA ALA A 376 -11.78 8.62 -13.76
C ALA A 376 -11.92 8.85 -15.28
N TRP A 377 -12.85 8.18 -15.94
CA TRP A 377 -13.05 8.33 -17.38
C TRP A 377 -13.84 9.59 -17.72
N ARG A 378 -13.39 10.28 -18.77
CA ARG A 378 -14.10 11.43 -19.35
C ARG A 378 -15.08 11.03 -20.46
N LEU A 379 -14.73 10.03 -21.26
CA LEU A 379 -15.51 9.51 -22.39
C LEU A 379 -15.46 7.98 -22.37
N THR A 380 -16.13 7.33 -23.34
CA THR A 380 -16.34 5.87 -23.45
C THR A 380 -17.30 5.32 -22.40
N ASP A 381 -17.63 4.02 -22.50
CA ASP A 381 -18.60 3.37 -21.62
C ASP A 381 -18.22 3.47 -20.14
N PHE A 382 -16.92 3.48 -19.83
CA PHE A 382 -16.42 3.63 -18.47
C PHE A 382 -16.75 4.99 -17.85
N ALA A 383 -16.97 6.05 -18.65
CA ALA A 383 -17.40 7.35 -18.14
C ALA A 383 -18.87 7.38 -17.68
N TYR A 384 -19.68 6.38 -18.09
CA TYR A 384 -21.13 6.34 -17.85
C TYR A 384 -21.58 5.17 -16.98
N THR A 385 -20.64 4.31 -16.56
CA THR A 385 -20.89 3.12 -15.75
C THR A 385 -19.98 3.13 -14.53
N ASN A 386 -20.37 2.39 -13.48
CA ASN A 386 -19.62 2.28 -12.22
C ASN A 386 -19.07 3.62 -11.72
N HIS A 387 -19.95 4.63 -11.67
CA HIS A 387 -19.60 5.98 -11.21
C HIS A 387 -18.41 6.60 -11.97
N GLY A 388 -18.23 6.30 -13.26
CA GLY A 388 -17.13 6.85 -14.05
C GLY A 388 -15.80 6.11 -13.92
N HIS A 389 -15.81 4.88 -13.37
CA HIS A 389 -14.63 4.05 -13.14
C HIS A 389 -13.52 4.81 -12.42
N HIS A 390 -13.90 5.43 -11.32
CA HIS A 390 -12.98 6.08 -10.40
C HIS A 390 -11.92 5.09 -9.89
N TYR A 391 -10.63 5.41 -10.01
CA TYR A 391 -9.55 4.51 -9.61
C TYR A 391 -9.63 4.24 -8.11
N GLY A 392 -9.87 2.97 -7.77
CA GLY A 392 -10.03 2.53 -6.41
C GLY A 392 -8.71 2.42 -5.64
N PHE A 393 -8.81 2.43 -4.32
CA PHE A 393 -7.67 2.20 -3.43
C PHE A 393 -8.09 1.79 -2.02
N VAL A 394 -7.25 0.97 -1.40
CA VAL A 394 -7.37 0.42 -0.05
C VAL A 394 -6.07 0.70 0.70
N VAL A 395 -6.19 1.22 1.92
CA VAL A 395 -5.05 1.50 2.81
C VAL A 395 -5.31 0.80 4.14
N ASN A 396 -4.38 -0.03 4.60
CA ASN A 396 -4.49 -0.75 5.87
C ASN A 396 -5.83 -1.50 6.03
N GLY A 397 -6.32 -2.12 4.95
CA GLY A 397 -7.58 -2.84 4.93
C GLY A 397 -8.86 -1.98 4.89
N VAL A 398 -8.70 -0.66 4.83
CA VAL A 398 -9.80 0.32 4.77
C VAL A 398 -10.03 0.73 3.32
N VAL A 399 -11.24 0.49 2.82
CA VAL A 399 -11.64 0.87 1.46
C VAL A 399 -11.94 2.36 1.45
N LEU A 400 -11.06 3.14 0.83
CA LEU A 400 -11.23 4.59 0.69
C LEU A 400 -11.80 4.97 -0.69
N SER A 401 -11.70 4.06 -1.66
CA SER A 401 -12.48 4.12 -2.89
C SER A 401 -12.65 2.73 -3.49
N ARG A 402 -13.86 2.38 -3.96
CA ARG A 402 -14.15 1.02 -4.48
C ARG A 402 -13.21 0.65 -5.62
N LEU A 403 -12.71 -0.58 -5.57
CA LEU A 403 -11.95 -1.17 -6.68
C LEU A 403 -12.92 -1.50 -7.83
N GLN A 404 -12.65 -0.94 -9.00
CA GLN A 404 -13.52 -1.03 -10.17
C GLN A 404 -13.08 -2.15 -11.11
N PRO A 405 -14.01 -2.92 -11.69
CA PRO A 405 -13.69 -3.98 -12.64
C PRO A 405 -12.92 -3.46 -13.87
N GLY A 406 -12.05 -4.31 -14.42
CA GLY A 406 -11.30 -4.04 -15.65
C GLY A 406 -10.12 -3.08 -15.49
N LEU A 407 -9.82 -2.62 -14.27
CA LEU A 407 -8.69 -1.74 -14.00
C LEU A 407 -7.49 -2.53 -13.47
N ALA A 408 -6.31 -2.18 -13.97
CA ALA A 408 -5.06 -2.74 -13.49
C ALA A 408 -4.83 -2.31 -12.03
N THR A 409 -4.57 -3.28 -11.17
CA THR A 409 -4.56 -3.14 -9.72
C THR A 409 -3.35 -3.84 -9.14
N ILE A 410 -2.51 -3.11 -8.41
CA ILE A 410 -1.54 -3.72 -7.51
C ILE A 410 -2.19 -3.87 -6.13
N TYR A 411 -2.04 -5.03 -5.50
CA TYR A 411 -2.58 -5.28 -4.17
C TYR A 411 -1.65 -6.18 -3.34
N VAL A 412 -1.75 -6.01 -2.03
CA VAL A 412 -0.96 -6.72 -1.02
C VAL A 412 -1.93 -7.37 -0.06
N LEU A 413 -1.77 -8.68 0.16
CA LEU A 413 -2.58 -9.42 1.13
C LEU A 413 -1.97 -9.31 2.53
N GLN A 414 -2.76 -9.65 3.56
CA GLN A 414 -2.33 -9.64 4.96
C GLN A 414 -1.10 -10.51 5.25
N ASP A 415 -0.86 -11.54 4.43
CA ASP A 415 0.31 -12.42 4.53
C ASP A 415 1.58 -11.82 3.89
N GLY A 416 1.49 -10.60 3.36
CA GLY A 416 2.60 -9.89 2.73
C GLY A 416 2.84 -10.26 1.26
N THR A 417 2.05 -11.16 0.68
CA THR A 417 2.15 -11.48 -0.75
C THR A 417 1.67 -10.31 -1.61
N VAL A 418 2.37 -10.06 -2.71
CA VAL A 418 2.13 -8.94 -3.63
C VAL A 418 1.65 -9.47 -4.97
N HIS A 419 0.60 -8.86 -5.48
CA HIS A 419 -0.07 -9.28 -6.70
C HIS A 419 -0.37 -8.06 -7.58
N MET A 420 -0.46 -8.31 -8.89
CA MET A 420 -0.95 -7.33 -9.84
C MET A 420 -1.89 -8.04 -10.81
N ASP A 421 -3.14 -7.58 -10.89
CA ASP A 421 -4.18 -8.18 -11.72
C ASP A 421 -5.10 -7.12 -12.35
N LEU A 422 -5.90 -7.57 -13.33
CA LEU A 422 -7.12 -6.87 -13.71
C LEU A 422 -8.18 -7.14 -12.66
N TRP A 423 -8.69 -6.07 -12.04
CA TRP A 423 -9.72 -6.24 -11.04
C TRP A 423 -10.99 -6.85 -11.64
N SER A 424 -11.60 -7.79 -10.92
CA SER A 424 -12.84 -8.45 -11.31
C SER A 424 -13.69 -8.70 -10.06
N ASP A 425 -15.00 -8.89 -10.25
CA ASP A 425 -15.93 -9.17 -9.17
C ASP A 425 -15.57 -10.45 -8.36
N GLN A 426 -14.78 -11.36 -8.95
CA GLN A 426 -14.28 -12.55 -8.24
C GLN A 426 -13.23 -12.18 -7.19
N LEU A 427 -12.42 -11.15 -7.46
CA LEU A 427 -11.39 -10.67 -6.54
C LEU A 427 -11.97 -9.90 -5.36
N ASP A 428 -13.24 -9.47 -5.41
CA ASP A 428 -13.92 -8.87 -4.25
C ASP A 428 -13.94 -9.80 -3.02
N GLN A 429 -13.84 -11.11 -3.22
CA GLN A 429 -13.74 -12.08 -2.13
C GLN A 429 -12.45 -11.93 -1.31
N LEU A 430 -11.41 -11.30 -1.89
CA LEU A 430 -10.14 -11.03 -1.22
C LEU A 430 -10.17 -9.74 -0.39
N LEU A 431 -11.16 -8.86 -0.57
CA LEU A 431 -11.25 -7.57 0.14
C LEU A 431 -11.05 -7.64 1.66
N PRO A 432 -11.56 -8.66 2.40
CA PRO A 432 -11.30 -8.76 3.83
C PRO A 432 -9.80 -8.87 4.17
N TYR A 433 -9.03 -9.51 3.28
CA TYR A 433 -7.62 -9.86 3.46
C TYR A 433 -6.65 -8.91 2.75
N ILE A 434 -7.16 -8.01 1.92
CA ILE A 434 -6.35 -7.00 1.25
C ILE A 434 -5.92 -5.96 2.27
N ARG A 435 -4.61 -5.81 2.43
CA ARG A 435 -4.01 -4.77 3.26
C ARG A 435 -3.87 -3.47 2.49
N PHE A 436 -3.38 -3.55 1.26
CA PHE A 436 -3.18 -2.41 0.38
C PHE A 436 -3.68 -2.74 -1.01
N ALA A 437 -4.32 -1.78 -1.68
CA ALA A 437 -4.61 -1.90 -3.10
C ALA A 437 -4.63 -0.52 -3.75
N ARG A 438 -4.24 -0.47 -5.02
CA ARG A 438 -4.30 0.76 -5.81
C ARG A 438 -4.51 0.43 -7.27
N GLN A 439 -5.55 1.00 -7.85
CA GLN A 439 -5.81 0.89 -9.28
C GLN A 439 -5.21 2.06 -10.02
N ASN A 440 -4.80 1.88 -11.27
CA ASN A 440 -4.39 3.03 -12.08
C ASN A 440 -4.67 2.83 -13.58
N GLY A 441 -5.95 2.96 -13.94
CA GLY A 441 -6.41 2.84 -15.32
C GLY A 441 -6.36 1.41 -15.87
N THR A 442 -6.27 1.32 -17.19
CA THR A 442 -6.14 0.04 -17.92
C THR A 442 -4.68 -0.44 -17.94
N PRO A 443 -4.41 -1.74 -18.16
CA PRO A 443 -3.05 -2.26 -18.17
C PRO A 443 -2.23 -1.70 -19.33
N LEU A 444 -0.93 -1.52 -19.11
CA LEU A 444 0.08 -1.33 -20.15
C LEU A 444 0.50 -2.68 -20.75
N VAL A 445 0.67 -3.69 -19.89
CA VAL A 445 0.94 -5.08 -20.26
C VAL A 445 -0.03 -5.96 -19.50
N GLU A 446 -0.60 -6.96 -20.17
CA GLU A 446 -1.46 -7.98 -19.57
C GLU A 446 -1.07 -9.37 -20.09
N PRO A 447 -1.24 -10.44 -19.29
CA PRO A 447 -0.92 -11.79 -19.74
C PRO A 447 -1.89 -12.23 -20.84
N ASN A 448 -1.36 -12.84 -21.90
CA ASN A 448 -2.16 -13.54 -22.89
C ASN A 448 -2.62 -14.92 -22.38
N ALA A 449 -3.26 -15.72 -23.24
CA ALA A 449 -3.73 -17.06 -22.88
C ALA A 449 -2.62 -18.04 -22.43
N ASP A 450 -1.37 -17.78 -22.84
CA ASP A 450 -0.19 -18.59 -22.49
C ASP A 450 0.57 -18.01 -21.28
N GLY A 451 0.05 -16.94 -20.66
CA GLY A 451 0.69 -16.23 -19.54
C GLY A 451 1.79 -15.25 -19.95
N VAL A 452 2.00 -15.01 -21.25
CA VAL A 452 3.03 -14.10 -21.75
C VAL A 452 2.50 -12.68 -21.80
N GLY A 453 3.28 -11.71 -21.29
CA GLY A 453 2.92 -10.30 -21.31
C GLY A 453 2.81 -9.72 -22.73
N VAL A 454 1.61 -9.26 -23.09
CA VAL A 454 1.31 -8.55 -24.35
C VAL A 454 0.83 -7.12 -24.06
N PRO A 455 0.90 -6.17 -25.03
CA PRO A 455 0.38 -4.83 -24.79
C PRO A 455 -1.10 -4.90 -24.44
N GLY A 456 -1.50 -4.14 -23.42
CA GLY A 456 -2.88 -4.09 -22.96
C GLY A 456 -3.84 -3.68 -24.07
N SER A 457 -5.05 -4.23 -24.06
CA SER A 457 -6.08 -4.02 -25.09
C SER A 457 -6.38 -2.55 -25.42
N GLN A 458 -6.23 -1.66 -24.43
CA GLN A 458 -6.49 -0.22 -24.56
C GLN A 458 -5.26 0.65 -24.87
N VAL A 459 -4.06 0.08 -24.99
CA VAL A 459 -2.80 0.83 -25.21
C VAL A 459 -2.83 1.71 -26.47
N ARG A 460 -3.48 1.26 -27.55
CA ARG A 460 -3.61 2.05 -28.79
C ARG A 460 -4.71 3.12 -28.73
N SER A 461 -5.61 3.03 -27.77
CA SER A 461 -6.79 3.90 -27.67
C SER A 461 -6.53 4.99 -26.64
N TRP A 462 -6.28 6.22 -27.08
CA TRP A 462 -6.09 7.36 -26.17
C TRP A 462 -7.23 7.46 -25.15
N MET A 463 -8.47 7.58 -25.64
CA MET A 463 -9.63 7.74 -24.76
C MET A 463 -10.02 6.42 -24.08
N GLY A 464 -9.82 5.28 -24.76
CA GLY A 464 -10.13 3.96 -24.19
C GLY A 464 -9.29 3.64 -22.96
N GLY A 465 -7.99 3.88 -23.01
CA GLY A 465 -7.09 3.66 -21.88
C GLY A 465 -7.02 4.82 -20.88
N ASN A 466 -7.86 5.85 -21.06
CA ASN A 466 -7.83 7.08 -20.26
C ASN A 466 -6.42 7.69 -20.16
N TRP A 467 -5.64 7.57 -21.24
CA TRP A 467 -4.23 7.96 -21.23
C TRP A 467 -4.11 9.47 -21.08
N SER A 468 -3.67 9.94 -19.92
CA SER A 468 -3.43 11.37 -19.71
C SER A 468 -2.23 11.85 -20.54
N GLY A 469 -2.25 13.10 -20.98
CA GLY A 469 -1.14 13.76 -21.66
C GLY A 469 -0.42 14.77 -20.75
N SER A 470 0.54 15.51 -21.32
CA SER A 470 1.18 16.67 -20.68
C SER A 470 0.16 17.78 -20.35
N ALA A 471 0.62 18.85 -19.70
CA ALA A 471 -0.20 20.04 -19.46
C ALA A 471 -0.73 20.67 -20.78
N GLU A 472 0.03 20.52 -21.87
CA GLU A 472 -0.31 20.93 -23.24
C GLU A 472 -1.08 19.85 -24.00
N ALA A 473 -1.59 18.82 -23.29
CA ALA A 473 -2.32 17.69 -23.84
C ALA A 473 -1.54 16.85 -24.87
N GLN A 474 -0.20 16.76 -24.74
CA GLN A 474 0.59 15.86 -25.58
C GLN A 474 0.61 14.45 -25.00
N LEU A 475 0.28 13.44 -25.80
CA LEU A 475 0.31 12.05 -25.34
C LEU A 475 1.74 11.58 -25.00
N ARG A 476 2.74 12.04 -25.74
CA ARG A 476 4.14 11.79 -25.35
C ARG A 476 4.51 12.76 -24.22
N THR A 477 4.90 12.22 -23.08
CA THR A 477 5.26 12.99 -21.89
C THR A 477 6.16 12.16 -20.97
N LEU A 478 6.67 12.77 -19.92
CA LEU A 478 7.33 12.07 -18.83
C LEU A 478 6.31 11.20 -18.08
N ARG A 479 6.60 9.92 -17.88
CA ARG A 479 5.68 8.95 -17.26
C ARG A 479 6.41 8.06 -16.26
N SER A 480 5.70 7.55 -15.28
CA SER A 480 6.16 6.40 -14.49
C SER A 480 5.23 5.21 -14.68
N GLY A 481 5.74 4.01 -14.42
CA GLY A 481 4.95 2.80 -14.43
C GLY A 481 5.57 1.75 -13.54
N VAL A 482 4.79 0.73 -13.23
CA VAL A 482 5.24 -0.42 -12.45
C VAL A 482 4.80 -1.70 -13.13
N CYS A 483 5.65 -2.72 -13.07
CA CYS A 483 5.34 -4.04 -13.59
C CYS A 483 5.71 -5.14 -12.59
N MET A 484 5.01 -6.28 -12.71
CA MET A 484 5.40 -7.52 -12.07
C MET A 484 6.08 -8.42 -13.09
N ARG A 485 7.14 -9.10 -12.65
CA ARG A 485 7.79 -10.17 -13.40
C ARG A 485 8.02 -11.36 -12.49
N THR A 486 7.67 -12.54 -12.97
CA THR A 486 7.91 -13.80 -12.28
C THR A 486 8.85 -14.66 -13.11
N ILE A 487 9.98 -15.04 -12.54
CA ILE A 487 10.95 -15.91 -13.20
C ILE A 487 11.39 -17.01 -12.25
N GLU A 488 11.21 -18.26 -12.68
CA GLU A 488 11.49 -19.46 -11.87
C GLU A 488 10.82 -19.43 -10.47
N GLY A 489 9.62 -18.85 -10.39
CA GLY A 489 8.87 -18.69 -9.14
C GLY A 489 9.32 -17.52 -8.25
N ARG A 490 10.37 -16.78 -8.63
CA ARG A 490 10.82 -15.57 -7.94
C ARG A 490 10.15 -14.35 -8.56
N GLN A 491 9.59 -13.50 -7.70
CA GLN A 491 8.80 -12.36 -8.11
C GLN A 491 9.62 -11.07 -7.97
N PHE A 492 9.58 -10.23 -9.00
CA PHE A 492 10.21 -8.92 -9.03
C PHE A 492 9.18 -7.83 -9.32
N LEU A 493 9.24 -6.75 -8.54
CA LEU A 493 8.51 -5.52 -8.80
C LEU A 493 9.46 -4.56 -9.51
N ILE A 494 9.12 -4.12 -10.73
CA ILE A 494 9.95 -3.21 -11.51
C ILE A 494 9.25 -1.85 -11.60
N TYR A 495 9.86 -0.83 -11.01
CA TYR A 495 9.43 0.57 -11.16
C TYR A 495 10.28 1.25 -12.23
N ALA A 496 9.64 1.94 -13.17
CA ALA A 496 10.30 2.59 -14.29
C ALA A 496 9.84 4.03 -14.47
N VAL A 497 10.79 4.92 -14.78
CA VAL A 497 10.51 6.30 -15.19
C VAL A 497 10.99 6.53 -16.61
N PHE A 498 10.08 6.98 -17.44
CA PHE A 498 10.24 7.18 -18.86
C PHE A 498 10.27 8.68 -19.15
N MET A 499 11.39 9.19 -19.68
CA MET A 499 11.59 10.64 -19.79
C MET A 499 10.64 11.31 -20.80
N SER A 500 10.30 10.65 -21.90
CA SER A 500 9.39 11.17 -22.92
C SER A 500 8.83 10.03 -23.80
N VAL A 501 7.73 9.41 -23.35
CA VAL A 501 7.13 8.28 -24.06
C VAL A 501 5.60 8.34 -24.06
N THR A 502 5.00 7.57 -24.97
CA THR A 502 3.58 7.23 -25.01
C THR A 502 3.34 5.92 -24.24
N PRO A 503 2.07 5.56 -23.94
CA PRO A 503 1.75 4.23 -23.41
C PRO A 503 2.25 3.07 -24.28
N SER A 504 2.36 3.27 -25.61
CA SER A 504 2.92 2.27 -26.52
C SER A 504 4.41 2.04 -26.26
N GLY A 505 5.21 3.10 -26.12
CA GLY A 505 6.62 2.99 -25.73
C GLY A 505 6.81 2.32 -24.37
N MET A 506 5.99 2.66 -23.38
CA MET A 506 6.03 1.99 -22.07
C MET A 506 5.76 0.48 -22.18
N SER A 507 4.70 0.12 -22.90
CA SER A 507 4.30 -1.28 -23.07
C SER A 507 5.41 -2.09 -23.75
N ARG A 508 6.03 -1.55 -24.80
CA ARG A 508 7.15 -2.20 -25.50
C ARG A 508 8.36 -2.43 -24.62
N VAL A 509 8.70 -1.44 -23.81
CA VAL A 509 9.81 -1.57 -22.87
C VAL A 509 9.49 -2.62 -21.82
N PHE A 510 8.33 -2.58 -21.17
CA PHE A 510 7.96 -3.60 -20.19
C PHE A 510 7.87 -5.01 -20.78
N GLN A 511 7.39 -5.15 -22.01
CA GLN A 511 7.45 -6.43 -22.73
C GLN A 511 8.90 -6.91 -22.94
N ALA A 512 9.80 -6.01 -23.35
CA ALA A 512 11.21 -6.36 -23.55
C ALA A 512 11.90 -6.81 -22.25
N TYR A 513 11.41 -6.38 -21.09
CA TYR A 513 11.87 -6.84 -19.78
C TYR A 513 11.11 -8.07 -19.25
N HIS A 514 10.24 -8.67 -20.06
CA HIS A 514 9.43 -9.85 -19.72
C HIS A 514 8.49 -9.63 -18.53
N CYS A 515 7.88 -8.45 -18.41
CA CYS A 515 6.84 -8.22 -17.42
C CYS A 515 5.59 -9.05 -17.74
N ASP A 516 5.01 -9.68 -16.71
CA ASP A 516 3.75 -10.44 -16.79
C ASP A 516 2.55 -9.50 -16.90
N MET A 517 2.58 -8.44 -16.08
CA MET A 517 1.58 -7.39 -16.04
C MET A 517 2.24 -6.05 -15.71
N ALA A 518 1.73 -4.96 -16.29
CA ALA A 518 2.22 -3.62 -16.01
C ALA A 518 1.08 -2.61 -16.00
N MET A 519 1.23 -1.56 -15.17
CA MET A 519 0.30 -0.44 -15.11
C MET A 519 1.04 0.90 -15.10
N LEU A 520 0.36 1.92 -15.63
CA LEU A 520 0.83 3.30 -15.57
C LEU A 520 0.76 3.80 -14.12
N LEU A 521 1.64 4.70 -13.72
CA LEU A 521 1.59 5.45 -12.45
C LEU A 521 1.45 6.95 -12.73
N ASP A 522 1.66 7.83 -11.76
CA ASP A 522 1.57 9.29 -12.00
C ASP A 522 2.68 9.77 -12.98
N MET A 523 2.56 11.00 -13.49
CA MET A 523 3.29 11.46 -14.67
C MET A 523 3.56 12.97 -14.66
N ASN A 524 4.15 13.48 -15.75
CA ASN A 524 4.35 14.90 -16.10
C ASN A 524 5.42 15.67 -15.33
N SER A 525 5.90 15.22 -14.18
CA SER A 525 7.11 15.79 -13.57
C SER A 525 7.92 14.77 -12.77
N LEU A 526 9.17 15.11 -12.46
CA LEU A 526 10.03 14.29 -11.61
C LEU A 526 9.50 14.20 -10.17
N ASP A 527 8.82 15.24 -9.67
CA ASP A 527 8.10 15.16 -8.39
C ASP A 527 6.97 14.14 -8.42
N LEU A 528 6.28 14.00 -9.56
CA LEU A 528 5.15 13.07 -9.69
C LEU A 528 5.57 11.65 -10.07
N THR A 529 6.82 11.48 -10.49
CA THR A 529 7.43 10.19 -10.81
C THR A 529 8.58 9.87 -9.86
N TYR A 530 8.56 10.50 -8.68
CA TYR A 530 9.61 10.39 -7.68
C TYR A 530 9.89 8.93 -7.35
N SER A 531 11.17 8.58 -7.29
CA SER A 531 11.60 7.34 -6.67
C SER A 531 13.00 7.48 -6.10
N ALA A 532 13.15 6.96 -4.89
CA ALA A 532 14.41 6.87 -4.19
C ALA A 532 14.55 5.50 -3.52
N ILE A 533 15.79 5.06 -3.38
CA ILE A 533 16.20 3.91 -2.58
C ILE A 533 17.09 4.40 -1.45
N TYR A 534 17.14 3.60 -0.39
CA TYR A 534 17.79 3.95 0.87
C TYR A 534 18.89 2.93 1.22
N PRO A 535 20.01 2.91 0.46
CA PRO A 535 21.14 2.04 0.77
C PRO A 535 21.77 2.42 2.12
N ARG A 536 22.32 1.40 2.79
CA ARG A 536 22.95 1.54 4.11
C ARG A 536 24.33 0.91 4.08
N GLU A 537 25.34 1.68 4.45
CA GLU A 537 26.69 1.13 4.64
C GLU A 537 26.68 0.09 5.77
N PRO A 538 27.44 -1.01 5.64
CA PRO A 538 27.55 -2.00 6.71
C PRO A 538 27.97 -1.36 8.04
N GLY A 539 27.18 -1.57 9.09
CA GLY A 539 27.42 -1.02 10.43
C GLY A 539 27.08 0.46 10.61
N SER A 540 26.58 1.14 9.57
CA SER A 540 26.09 2.52 9.68
C SER A 540 24.62 2.56 10.11
N PRO A 541 24.24 3.39 11.10
CA PRO A 541 22.84 3.66 11.40
C PRO A 541 22.18 4.58 10.36
N ASP A 542 22.99 5.30 9.58
CA ASP A 542 22.52 6.25 8.58
C ASP A 542 22.31 5.57 7.22
N PHE A 543 21.31 6.03 6.47
CA PHE A 543 21.08 5.67 5.07
C PHE A 543 21.39 6.84 4.15
N SER A 544 21.75 6.54 2.90
CA SER A 544 21.83 7.54 1.84
C SER A 544 20.52 7.61 1.06
N ILE A 545 20.18 8.77 0.48
CA ILE A 545 19.03 8.91 -0.42
C ILE A 545 19.53 8.87 -1.86
N VAL A 546 19.26 7.77 -2.57
CA VAL A 546 19.67 7.59 -3.97
C VAL A 546 18.44 7.61 -4.87
N HIS A 547 18.40 8.60 -5.76
CA HIS A 547 17.26 8.81 -6.65
C HIS A 547 17.43 8.07 -7.98
N LEU A 548 16.31 7.61 -8.54
CA LEU A 548 16.31 6.95 -9.85
C LEU A 548 16.75 7.88 -10.99
N ASP A 549 16.35 9.15 -10.92
CA ASP A 549 16.96 10.23 -11.69
C ASP A 549 17.48 11.26 -10.70
N ARG A 550 18.77 11.61 -10.79
CA ARG A 550 19.41 12.55 -9.85
C ARG A 550 18.68 13.89 -9.69
N ARG A 551 17.92 14.32 -10.70
CA ARG A 551 17.14 15.56 -10.67
C ARG A 551 15.93 15.48 -9.72
N MET A 552 15.48 14.29 -9.34
CA MET A 552 14.43 14.11 -8.32
C MET A 552 14.84 14.59 -6.94
N ALA A 553 16.14 14.78 -6.67
CA ALA A 553 16.61 15.40 -5.43
C ALA A 553 16.12 16.84 -5.24
N GLU A 554 15.58 17.48 -6.29
CA GLU A 554 14.91 18.79 -6.19
C GLU A 554 13.55 18.70 -5.49
N SER A 555 12.93 17.51 -5.45
CA SER A 555 11.68 17.23 -4.74
C SER A 555 11.87 17.11 -3.23
N ASP A 556 13.10 16.82 -2.79
CA ASP A 556 13.42 16.67 -1.37
C ASP A 556 13.42 18.03 -0.65
N SER A 557 13.03 17.99 0.62
CA SER A 557 13.20 19.15 1.51
C SER A 557 14.66 19.20 2.01
N ARG A 558 15.00 20.25 2.75
CA ARG A 558 16.29 20.35 3.43
C ARG A 558 16.11 20.77 4.88
N HIS A 559 16.95 20.24 5.74
CA HIS A 559 17.11 20.71 7.10
C HIS A 559 17.73 22.12 7.10
N ARG A 560 17.74 22.76 8.27
CA ARG A 560 18.33 24.10 8.45
C ARG A 560 19.84 24.13 8.14
N ASP A 561 20.54 23.01 8.34
CA ASP A 561 21.97 22.86 8.02
C ASP A 561 22.23 22.54 6.53
N GLY A 562 21.18 22.44 5.71
CA GLY A 562 21.26 22.17 4.28
C GLY A 562 21.29 20.70 3.89
N SER A 563 21.34 19.77 4.85
CA SER A 563 21.23 18.33 4.57
C SER A 563 19.86 17.97 3.99
N PRO A 564 19.78 17.00 3.04
CA PRO A 564 18.54 16.61 2.41
C PRO A 564 17.60 15.92 3.40
N MET A 565 16.30 16.19 3.27
CA MET A 565 15.24 15.52 4.00
C MET A 565 14.49 14.58 3.07
N GLY A 566 14.38 13.31 3.46
CA GLY A 566 13.67 12.30 2.70
C GLY A 566 12.18 12.63 2.56
N ARG A 567 11.72 12.80 1.31
CA ARG A 567 10.30 12.96 1.01
C ARG A 567 9.51 11.75 1.48
N PHE A 568 8.30 11.99 2.02
CA PHE A 568 7.41 10.99 2.65
C PHE A 568 7.91 10.39 3.98
N ILE A 569 9.15 10.67 4.39
CA ILE A 569 9.77 10.12 5.61
C ILE A 569 9.80 11.17 6.72
N GLU A 570 10.26 12.38 6.38
CA GLU A 570 10.55 13.42 7.36
C GLU A 570 9.57 14.60 7.29
N PHE A 571 8.69 14.59 6.29
CA PHE A 571 7.61 15.57 6.17
C PHE A 571 6.44 15.00 5.36
N SER A 572 5.25 15.51 5.67
CA SER A 572 4.00 15.15 4.99
C SER A 572 3.97 15.63 3.56
N ASP A 573 3.59 14.74 2.67
CA ASP A 573 3.35 15.03 1.26
C ASP A 573 1.87 14.96 0.92
N ASN A 574 1.46 15.68 -0.12
CA ASN A 574 0.09 15.67 -0.57
C ASN A 574 -0.21 14.50 -1.51
N ARG A 575 0.78 13.77 -2.02
CA ARG A 575 0.62 12.63 -2.93
C ARG A 575 0.67 11.29 -2.21
N ASP A 576 0.00 10.32 -2.80
CA ASP A 576 0.10 8.92 -2.43
C ASP A 576 1.42 8.31 -2.94
N PHE A 577 1.89 7.28 -2.24
CA PHE A 577 3.17 6.64 -2.53
C PHE A 577 3.17 5.18 -2.07
N PHE A 578 4.04 4.40 -2.70
CA PHE A 578 4.41 3.08 -2.24
C PHE A 578 5.77 3.12 -1.57
N TYR A 579 5.98 2.22 -0.62
CA TYR A 579 7.26 2.06 0.04
C TYR A 579 7.56 0.60 0.32
N LEU A 580 8.84 0.23 0.20
CA LEU A 580 9.34 -1.12 0.42
C LEU A 580 10.08 -1.18 1.75
N LEU A 581 9.79 -2.21 2.54
CA LEU A 581 10.46 -2.50 3.80
C LEU A 581 11.23 -3.81 3.68
N ARG A 582 12.49 -3.85 4.14
CA ARG A 582 13.28 -5.07 4.27
C ARG A 582 12.58 -6.05 5.23
N ARG A 583 12.50 -7.32 4.85
CA ARG A 583 11.99 -8.40 5.72
C ARG A 583 12.99 -8.79 6.78
#